data_AF-A0A1R2BPZ2-F1
#
_entry.id   AF-A0A1R2BPZ2-F1
#
_cell.length_a   1.000
_cell.length_b   1.000
_cell.length_c   1.000
_cell.angle_alpha   90.00
_cell.angle_beta   90.00
_cell.angle_gamma   90.00
#
_symmetry.space_group_name_H-M   'P 1'
#
loop_
_entity.id
_entity.type
_entity.pdbx_description
1 polymer ?
#
loop_
_entity_poly.entity_id
_entity_poly.type
_entity_poly.pdbx_seq_one_letter_code
_entity_poly.pdbx_strand_id
1 'polypeptide(L)'
;MAGDKIKDLLSIQDQNTRQNACRAYIQEIFKAQNLQASRLFLTQLISSELTLANTRQLFSIFVENMNLLNNNSMLDLGSYALETISPKSTSFEEEELKIRDQIYDVHCAKRDYLSAARILSAINFDAFSRVLTVDHKCDKYIKIAECYLEFGESAYAEQYNSRAGALIENCNDISAKLRYKVCHARILDSKKEFLQAARNYYILSQEGKYGVMESDLLQLLQCAITCAILAKAGPQRSRLLATLYQDERSSHLENYDILEKLFMQRIIKKPDMEKFSEKLQDHHKALLSSGRTVLETAMIEHNIIAISKLYTNLTFNELGDVLQVSAIQAEKYLADMVQEGRIKASLDQRSGIAEFEGENEGLNEWENQINLLCKSVEDVVREIQSVYS
;
A
#
# COMPACT_ATOMS: atom_id res chain seq x y z
N MET A 1 31.80 41.70 10.67
CA MET A 1 32.85 40.76 10.20
C MET A 1 32.31 39.74 9.19
N ALA A 2 31.50 38.75 9.57
CA ALA A 2 31.00 37.76 8.58
C ALA A 2 30.05 38.38 7.54
N GLY A 3 29.14 39.27 7.97
CA GLY A 3 28.20 39.94 7.07
C GLY A 3 28.86 40.92 6.08
N ASP A 4 29.99 41.52 6.46
CA ASP A 4 30.74 42.44 5.57
C ASP A 4 31.50 41.65 4.50
N LYS A 5 32.14 40.53 4.90
CA LYS A 5 32.81 39.60 3.99
C LYS A 5 31.84 39.08 2.89
N ILE A 6 30.59 38.78 3.23
CA ILE A 6 29.60 38.29 2.25
C ILE A 6 29.21 39.40 1.28
N LYS A 7 28.98 40.63 1.75
CA LYS A 7 28.69 41.79 0.87
C LYS A 7 29.85 42.04 -0.09
N ASP A 8 31.08 42.00 0.40
CA ASP A 8 32.28 42.17 -0.43
C ASP A 8 32.33 41.11 -1.52
N LEU A 9 32.11 39.84 -1.17
CA LEU A 9 32.05 38.73 -2.13
C LEU A 9 30.97 38.93 -3.20
N LEU A 10 29.76 39.34 -2.80
CA LEU A 10 28.65 39.55 -3.74
C LEU A 10 28.85 40.79 -4.63
N SER A 11 29.63 41.78 -4.18
CA SER A 11 29.94 43.02 -4.92
C SER A 11 31.02 42.88 -5.99
N ILE A 12 31.71 41.74 -6.07
CA ILE A 12 32.76 41.48 -7.09
C ILE A 12 32.16 41.66 -8.49
N GLN A 13 32.77 42.53 -9.29
CA GLN A 13 32.31 42.91 -10.64
C GLN A 13 32.44 41.75 -11.63
N ASP A 14 33.58 41.07 -11.64
CA ASP A 14 33.82 39.93 -12.53
C ASP A 14 32.99 38.72 -12.08
N GLN A 15 32.12 38.23 -12.98
CA GLN A 15 31.18 37.16 -12.68
C GLN A 15 31.88 35.85 -12.30
N ASN A 16 32.93 35.46 -13.03
CA ASN A 16 33.63 34.19 -12.79
C ASN A 16 34.37 34.22 -11.46
N THR A 17 35.05 35.33 -11.17
CA THR A 17 35.76 35.55 -9.90
C THR A 17 34.77 35.55 -8.73
N ARG A 18 33.64 36.24 -8.87
CA ARG A 18 32.57 36.25 -7.86
C ARG A 18 32.07 34.85 -7.56
N GLN A 19 31.75 34.07 -8.60
CA GLN A 19 31.21 32.72 -8.44
C GLN A 19 32.20 31.78 -7.75
N ASN A 20 33.47 31.81 -8.15
CA ASN A 20 34.51 30.99 -7.55
C ASN A 20 34.75 31.36 -6.08
N ALA A 21 34.80 32.66 -5.76
CA ALA A 21 34.98 33.14 -4.40
C ALA A 21 33.78 32.79 -3.50
N CYS A 22 32.55 32.99 -3.99
CA CYS A 22 31.34 32.59 -3.28
C CYS A 22 31.27 31.07 -3.07
N ARG A 23 31.62 30.26 -4.09
CA ARG A 23 31.66 28.80 -3.98
C ARG A 23 32.64 28.35 -2.89
N ALA A 24 33.85 28.91 -2.87
CA ALA A 24 34.84 28.58 -1.85
C ALA A 24 34.33 28.94 -0.45
N TYR A 25 33.71 30.10 -0.29
CA TYR A 25 33.15 30.54 0.99
C TYR A 25 31.96 29.67 1.44
N ILE A 26 31.04 29.32 0.53
CA ILE A 26 29.94 28.39 0.80
C ILE A 26 30.50 27.06 1.31
N GLN A 27 31.47 26.47 0.59
CA GLN A 27 32.08 25.21 1.03
C GLN A 27 32.73 25.31 2.41
N GLU A 28 33.40 26.42 2.72
CA GLU A 28 34.02 26.70 4.02
C GLU A 28 32.97 26.70 5.15
N ILE A 29 31.89 27.48 5.00
CA ILE A 29 30.87 27.61 6.06
C ILE A 29 30.07 26.32 6.28
N PHE A 30 29.79 25.57 5.22
CA PHE A 30 29.06 24.29 5.32
C PHE A 30 29.91 23.19 5.95
N LYS A 31 31.20 23.08 5.59
CA LYS A 31 32.15 22.16 6.26
C LYS A 31 32.31 22.50 7.75
N ALA A 32 32.30 23.78 8.09
CA ALA A 32 32.36 24.24 9.47
C ALA A 32 31.01 24.11 10.23
N GLN A 33 29.93 23.64 9.60
CA GLN A 33 28.58 23.60 10.18
C GLN A 33 28.10 24.96 10.72
N ASN A 34 28.56 26.07 10.13
CA ASN A 34 28.27 27.41 10.62
C ASN A 34 26.91 27.91 10.12
N LEU A 35 25.84 27.49 10.79
CA LEU A 35 24.46 27.83 10.42
C LEU A 35 24.19 29.34 10.39
N GLN A 36 24.75 30.09 11.33
CA GLN A 36 24.56 31.55 11.36
C GLN A 36 25.13 32.21 10.12
N ALA A 37 26.35 31.82 9.70
CA ALA A 37 26.94 32.33 8.47
C ALA A 37 26.15 31.89 7.23
N SER A 38 25.65 30.64 7.19
CA SER A 38 24.82 30.15 6.09
C SER A 38 23.50 30.91 5.95
N ARG A 39 22.81 31.20 7.05
CA ARG A 39 21.57 32.02 7.05
C ARG A 39 21.82 33.45 6.58
N LEU A 40 22.92 34.06 7.07
CA LEU A 40 23.33 35.39 6.65
C LEU A 40 23.66 35.43 5.15
N PHE A 41 24.39 34.42 4.64
CA PHE A 41 24.71 34.32 3.22
C PHE A 41 23.46 34.25 2.36
N LEU A 42 22.51 33.38 2.71
CA LEU A 42 21.26 33.25 1.97
C LEU A 42 20.45 34.56 1.96
N THR A 43 20.27 35.19 3.13
CA THR A 43 19.53 36.47 3.23
C THR A 43 20.15 37.53 2.34
N GLN A 44 21.48 37.68 2.41
CA GLN A 44 22.20 38.67 1.62
C GLN A 44 22.13 38.35 0.13
N LEU A 45 22.26 37.09 -0.27
CA LEU A 45 22.14 36.65 -1.66
C LEU A 45 20.76 36.99 -2.24
N ILE A 46 19.68 36.69 -1.52
CA ILE A 46 18.30 36.95 -1.98
C ILE A 46 17.96 38.46 -2.00
N SER A 47 18.61 39.25 -1.14
CA SER A 47 18.47 40.71 -1.09
C SER A 47 19.45 41.46 -2.01
N SER A 48 20.38 40.77 -2.66
CA SER A 48 21.42 41.39 -3.48
C SER A 48 20.87 42.00 -4.78
N GLU A 49 21.59 42.97 -5.33
CA GLU A 49 21.29 43.60 -6.63
C GLU A 49 21.76 42.75 -7.83
N LEU A 50 22.12 41.49 -7.60
CA LEU A 50 22.53 40.57 -8.65
C LEU A 50 21.37 40.23 -9.58
N THR A 51 21.69 39.95 -10.84
CA THR A 51 20.71 39.43 -11.80
C THR A 51 20.17 38.08 -11.33
N LEU A 52 18.89 37.79 -11.62
CA LEU A 52 18.24 36.55 -11.19
C LEU A 52 19.03 35.29 -11.59
N ALA A 53 19.63 35.28 -12.79
CA ALA A 53 20.46 34.18 -13.25
C ALA A 53 21.69 33.93 -12.35
N ASN A 54 22.37 35.00 -11.94
CA ASN A 54 23.51 34.91 -11.03
C ASN A 54 23.07 34.46 -9.62
N THR A 55 21.95 34.97 -9.13
CA THR A 55 21.38 34.59 -7.84
C THR A 55 21.01 33.11 -7.82
N ARG A 56 20.32 32.60 -8.86
CA ARG A 56 20.01 31.17 -9.02
C ARG A 56 21.26 30.31 -9.04
N GLN A 57 22.27 30.68 -9.82
CA GLN A 57 23.49 29.88 -9.91
C GLN A 57 24.23 29.77 -8.56
N LEU A 58 24.33 30.87 -7.82
CA LEU A 58 24.91 30.85 -6.46
C LEU A 58 24.03 30.10 -5.47
N PHE A 59 22.71 30.20 -5.60
CA PHE A 59 21.77 29.50 -4.73
C PHE A 59 21.77 27.99 -4.99
N SER A 60 21.87 27.53 -6.24
CA SER A 60 22.07 26.11 -6.55
C SER A 60 23.34 25.56 -5.89
N ILE A 61 24.45 26.31 -5.95
CA ILE A 61 25.70 25.91 -5.26
C ILE A 61 25.48 25.84 -3.75
N PHE A 62 24.74 26.79 -3.17
CA PHE A 62 24.38 26.78 -1.75
C PHE A 62 23.57 25.53 -1.39
N VAL A 63 22.50 25.22 -2.13
CA VAL A 63 21.64 24.05 -1.90
C VAL A 63 22.39 22.73 -2.10
N GLU A 64 23.31 22.66 -3.07
CA GLU A 64 24.16 21.49 -3.26
C GLU A 64 25.07 21.21 -2.06
N ASN A 65 25.55 22.25 -1.35
CA ASN A 65 26.42 22.09 -0.17
C ASN A 65 25.63 21.84 1.13
N MET A 66 24.30 21.96 1.12
CA MET A 66 23.46 21.63 2.27
C MET A 66 23.56 20.14 2.64
N ASN A 67 23.91 19.26 1.70
CA ASN A 67 24.16 17.84 1.94
C ASN A 67 25.33 17.55 2.90
N LEU A 68 26.21 18.53 3.14
CA LEU A 68 27.31 18.41 4.11
C LEU A 68 26.85 18.60 5.55
N LEU A 69 25.62 19.10 5.76
CA LEU A 69 25.07 19.33 7.09
C LEU A 69 24.65 18.02 7.75
N ASN A 70 24.74 18.00 9.08
CA ASN A 70 24.04 16.96 9.83
C ASN A 70 22.52 17.12 9.73
N ASN A 71 21.77 16.06 10.02
CA ASN A 71 20.31 16.03 9.88
C ASN A 71 19.58 17.17 10.61
N ASN A 72 20.01 17.57 11.81
CA ASN A 72 19.33 18.64 12.55
C ASN A 72 19.62 20.02 11.95
N SER A 73 20.88 20.27 11.60
CA SER A 73 21.31 21.46 10.88
C SER A 73 20.63 21.61 9.52
N MET A 74 20.42 20.50 8.80
CA MET A 74 19.75 20.48 7.50
C MET A 74 18.28 20.88 7.61
N LEU A 75 17.54 20.33 8.59
CA LEU A 75 16.13 20.69 8.80
C LEU A 75 15.97 22.16 9.17
N ASP A 76 16.83 22.66 10.06
CA ASP A 76 16.81 24.03 10.53
C ASP A 76 17.13 25.03 9.40
N LEU A 77 18.24 24.82 8.69
CA LEU A 77 18.61 25.69 7.57
C LEU A 77 17.65 25.55 6.38
N GLY A 78 17.17 24.35 6.09
CA GLY A 78 16.22 24.11 5.00
C GLY A 78 14.89 24.80 5.23
N SER A 79 14.33 24.71 6.45
CA SER A 79 13.10 25.42 6.80
C SER A 79 13.27 26.94 6.68
N TYR A 80 14.38 27.46 7.20
CA TYR A 80 14.75 28.86 7.05
C TYR A 80 14.89 29.28 5.58
N ALA A 81 15.48 28.42 4.74
CA ALA A 81 15.65 28.70 3.33
C ALA A 81 14.31 28.78 2.59
N LEU A 82 13.39 27.84 2.85
CA LEU A 82 12.04 27.85 2.29
C LEU A 82 11.25 29.10 2.71
N GLU A 83 11.33 29.50 3.97
CA GLU A 83 10.71 30.74 4.46
C GLU A 83 11.29 31.98 3.76
N THR A 84 12.61 32.02 3.59
CA THR A 84 13.32 33.15 2.97
C THR A 84 12.94 33.31 1.49
N ILE A 85 12.79 32.21 0.74
CA ILE A 85 12.46 32.26 -0.68
C ILE A 85 10.96 32.30 -0.97
N SER A 86 10.10 32.01 0.01
CA SER A 86 8.63 31.97 -0.14
C SER A 86 8.04 33.17 -0.91
N PRO A 87 8.43 34.44 -0.64
CA PRO A 87 7.90 35.60 -1.38
C PRO A 87 8.26 35.62 -2.87
N LYS A 88 9.30 34.89 -3.28
CA LYS A 88 9.82 34.79 -4.65
C LYS A 88 9.90 33.34 -5.12
N SER A 89 9.04 32.45 -4.62
CA SER A 89 9.09 30.99 -4.87
C SER A 89 9.15 30.62 -6.36
N THR A 90 8.36 31.28 -7.22
CA THR A 90 8.38 31.10 -8.69
C THR A 90 9.71 31.51 -9.36
N SER A 91 10.55 32.27 -8.65
CA SER A 91 11.88 32.63 -9.12
C SER A 91 12.93 31.58 -8.78
N PHE A 92 12.65 30.62 -7.89
CA PHE A 92 13.62 29.63 -7.39
C PHE A 92 13.03 28.21 -7.35
N GLU A 93 12.26 27.85 -8.39
CA GLU A 93 11.51 26.58 -8.44
C GLU A 93 12.41 25.35 -8.29
N GLU A 94 13.55 25.31 -9.00
CA GLU A 94 14.49 24.18 -8.94
C GLU A 94 15.15 24.06 -7.56
N GLU A 95 15.58 25.18 -6.99
CA GLU A 95 16.22 25.20 -5.68
C GLU A 95 15.23 24.85 -4.56
N GLU A 96 13.98 25.33 -4.65
CA GLU A 96 12.92 24.96 -3.72
C GLU A 96 12.65 23.45 -3.73
N LEU A 97 12.54 22.84 -4.91
CA LEU A 97 12.33 21.40 -5.05
C LEU A 97 13.49 20.61 -4.42
N LYS A 98 14.73 20.99 -4.71
CA LYS A 98 15.92 20.35 -4.13
C LYS A 98 15.95 20.46 -2.60
N ILE A 99 15.62 21.63 -2.03
CA ILE A 99 15.56 21.82 -0.58
C ILE A 99 14.48 20.92 0.04
N ARG A 100 13.28 20.90 -0.55
CA ARG A 100 12.17 20.06 -0.06
C ARG A 100 12.52 18.57 -0.12
N ASP A 101 13.22 18.13 -1.16
CA ASP A 101 13.70 16.75 -1.29
C ASP A 101 14.71 16.39 -0.19
N GLN A 102 15.69 17.25 0.07
CA GLN A 102 16.65 17.01 1.15
C GLN A 102 15.98 16.99 2.53
N ILE A 103 15.01 17.89 2.79
CA ILE A 103 14.24 17.89 4.03
C ILE A 103 13.39 16.62 4.15
N TYR A 104 12.75 16.20 3.07
CA TYR A 104 11.99 14.95 2.99
C TYR A 104 12.86 13.75 3.36
N ASP A 105 14.04 13.62 2.76
CA ASP A 105 14.97 12.51 3.02
C ASP A 105 15.35 12.44 4.51
N VAL A 106 15.59 13.61 5.14
CA VAL A 106 15.90 13.67 6.57
C VAL A 106 14.72 13.27 7.46
N HIS A 107 13.50 13.70 7.15
CA HIS A 107 12.31 13.28 7.90
C HIS A 107 12.03 11.78 7.73
N CYS A 108 12.19 11.24 6.52
CA CYS A 108 12.11 9.80 6.25
C CYS A 108 13.15 9.01 7.04
N ALA A 109 14.41 9.47 7.08
CA ALA A 109 15.46 8.84 7.87
C ALA A 109 15.16 8.83 9.39
N LYS A 110 14.40 9.82 9.87
CA LYS A 110 13.91 9.91 11.25
C LYS A 110 12.60 9.16 11.51
N ARG A 111 12.00 8.53 10.48
CA ARG A 111 10.65 7.91 10.51
C ARG A 111 9.52 8.89 10.87
N ASP A 112 9.73 10.19 10.61
CA ASP A 112 8.72 11.22 10.76
C ASP A 112 7.97 11.44 9.44
N TYR A 113 7.15 10.45 9.09
CA TYR A 113 6.47 10.40 7.79
C TYR A 113 5.43 11.50 7.61
N LEU A 114 4.79 11.97 8.68
CA LEU A 114 3.82 13.07 8.59
C LEU A 114 4.48 14.37 8.15
N SER A 115 5.62 14.72 8.75
CA SER A 115 6.37 15.92 8.35
C SER A 115 6.94 15.77 6.93
N ALA A 116 7.46 14.58 6.58
CA ALA A 116 7.92 14.30 5.21
C ALA A 116 6.82 14.53 4.17
N ALA A 117 5.62 13.98 4.40
CA ALA A 117 4.46 14.18 3.53
C ALA A 117 4.08 15.66 3.42
N ARG A 118 4.04 16.39 4.54
CA ARG A 118 3.70 17.82 4.58
C ARG A 118 4.67 18.65 3.74
N ILE A 119 5.98 18.40 3.85
CA ILE A 119 7.01 19.13 3.12
C ILE A 119 6.84 18.99 1.60
N LEU A 120 6.57 17.78 1.10
CA LEU A 120 6.34 17.55 -0.32
C LEU A 120 4.94 18.00 -0.79
N SER A 121 3.91 17.85 0.05
CA SER A 121 2.54 18.28 -0.28
C SER A 121 2.41 19.81 -0.48
N ALA A 122 3.32 20.58 0.14
CA ALA A 122 3.36 22.03 0.03
C ALA A 122 4.01 22.54 -1.28
N ILE A 123 4.46 21.65 -2.17
CA ILE A 123 4.93 22.02 -3.51
C ILE A 123 3.75 22.57 -4.33
N ASN A 124 3.97 23.70 -5.02
CA ASN A 124 3.01 24.24 -5.96
C ASN A 124 3.14 23.54 -7.34
N PHE A 125 2.52 22.36 -7.45
CA PHE A 125 2.59 21.50 -8.65
C PHE A 125 2.12 22.18 -9.96
N ASP A 126 1.24 23.17 -9.86
CA ASP A 126 0.70 23.91 -11.00
C ASP A 126 1.62 25.05 -11.41
N ALA A 127 2.15 25.81 -10.44
CA ALA A 127 3.09 26.89 -10.73
C ALA A 127 4.43 26.37 -11.27
N PHE A 128 4.90 25.21 -10.79
CA PHE A 128 6.21 24.66 -11.17
C PHE A 128 6.14 23.77 -12.42
N SER A 129 5.17 24.01 -13.31
CA SER A 129 4.93 23.16 -14.49
C SER A 129 6.11 23.11 -15.46
N ARG A 130 6.98 24.11 -15.46
CA ARG A 130 8.19 24.17 -16.31
C ARG A 130 9.30 23.22 -15.85
N VAL A 131 9.42 23.00 -14.54
CA VAL A 131 10.48 22.19 -13.93
C VAL A 131 10.00 20.76 -13.62
N LEU A 132 8.72 20.62 -13.27
CA LEU A 132 8.14 19.32 -12.93
C LEU A 132 7.63 18.59 -14.19
N THR A 133 8.49 17.70 -14.72
CA THR A 133 8.10 16.71 -15.73
C THR A 133 7.02 15.76 -15.17
N VAL A 134 6.33 15.04 -16.06
CA VAL A 134 5.32 14.03 -15.65
C VAL A 134 5.93 13.02 -14.69
N ASP A 135 7.14 12.52 -14.99
CA ASP A 135 7.85 11.55 -14.15
C ASP A 135 8.15 12.12 -12.75
N HIS A 136 8.60 13.37 -12.66
CA HIS A 136 8.84 14.03 -11.38
C HIS A 136 7.55 14.22 -10.59
N LYS A 137 6.44 14.63 -11.24
CA LYS A 137 5.14 14.77 -10.58
C LYS A 137 4.65 13.43 -10.02
N CYS A 138 4.76 12.36 -10.80
CA CYS A 138 4.43 11.01 -10.36
C CYS A 138 5.26 10.60 -9.13
N ASP A 139 6.60 10.74 -9.18
CA ASP A 139 7.47 10.40 -8.04
C ASP A 139 7.06 11.15 -6.76
N LYS A 140 6.80 12.46 -6.84
CA LYS A 140 6.38 13.24 -5.66
C LYS A 140 5.04 12.79 -5.12
N TYR A 141 4.03 12.59 -5.96
CA TYR A 141 2.72 12.14 -5.51
C TYR A 141 2.77 10.76 -4.87
N ILE A 142 3.56 9.83 -5.44
CA ILE A 142 3.77 8.50 -4.88
C ILE A 142 4.46 8.60 -3.51
N LYS A 143 5.55 9.37 -3.38
CA LYS A 143 6.25 9.58 -2.10
C LYS A 143 5.35 10.18 -1.02
N ILE A 144 4.50 11.14 -1.39
CA ILE A 144 3.51 11.72 -0.46
C ILE A 144 2.51 10.65 -0.01
N ALA A 145 1.99 9.85 -0.95
CA ALA A 145 1.05 8.78 -0.64
C ALA A 145 1.68 7.70 0.26
N GLU A 146 2.90 7.27 -0.04
CA GLU A 146 3.68 6.34 0.78
C GLU A 146 3.86 6.87 2.20
N CYS A 147 4.25 8.13 2.38
CA CYS A 147 4.43 8.72 3.71
C CYS A 147 3.13 8.82 4.52
N TYR A 148 2.02 9.23 3.91
CA TYR A 148 0.73 9.23 4.60
C TYR A 148 0.28 7.82 5.00
N LEU A 149 0.58 6.83 4.16
CA LEU A 149 0.26 5.45 4.44
C LEU A 149 1.10 4.89 5.60
N GLU A 150 2.42 5.16 5.64
CA GLU A 150 3.28 4.79 6.78
C GLU A 150 2.85 5.45 8.09
N PHE A 151 2.30 6.66 8.02
CA PHE A 151 1.73 7.36 9.18
C PHE A 151 0.34 6.81 9.61
N GLY A 152 -0.35 6.07 8.74
CA GLY A 152 -1.68 5.49 9.00
C GLY A 152 -2.87 6.32 8.47
N GLU A 153 -2.63 7.35 7.68
CA GLU A 153 -3.63 8.25 7.10
C GLU A 153 -4.02 7.82 5.68
N SER A 154 -4.75 6.71 5.56
CA SER A 154 -5.08 6.08 4.27
C SER A 154 -5.92 6.97 3.34
N ALA A 155 -6.75 7.87 3.87
CA ALA A 155 -7.55 8.81 3.08
C ALA A 155 -6.67 9.84 2.33
N TYR A 156 -5.65 10.38 3.00
CA TYR A 156 -4.70 11.28 2.35
C TYR A 156 -3.80 10.52 1.38
N ALA A 157 -3.38 9.30 1.74
CA ALA A 157 -2.62 8.44 0.83
C ALA A 157 -3.40 8.18 -0.48
N GLU A 158 -4.69 7.85 -0.38
CA GLU A 158 -5.57 7.65 -1.52
C GLU A 158 -5.68 8.90 -2.40
N GLN A 159 -5.87 10.08 -1.80
CA GLN A 159 -5.96 11.33 -2.54
C GLN A 159 -4.73 11.58 -3.43
N TYR A 160 -3.52 11.40 -2.89
CA TYR A 160 -2.29 11.61 -3.65
C TYR A 160 -2.01 10.47 -4.62
N ASN A 161 -2.33 9.23 -4.25
CA ASN A 161 -2.23 8.10 -5.17
C ASN A 161 -3.16 8.27 -6.38
N SER A 162 -4.39 8.76 -6.20
CA SER A 162 -5.29 9.08 -7.33
C SER A 162 -4.73 10.16 -8.25
N ARG A 163 -4.03 11.17 -7.71
CA ARG A 163 -3.35 12.19 -8.53
C ARG A 163 -2.19 11.59 -9.33
N ALA A 164 -1.42 10.68 -8.74
CA ALA A 164 -0.41 9.92 -9.47
C ALA A 164 -1.05 9.05 -10.58
N GLY A 165 -2.16 8.37 -10.28
CA GLY A 165 -2.90 7.53 -11.21
C GLY A 165 -3.37 8.27 -12.47
N ALA A 166 -3.76 9.55 -12.35
CA ALA A 166 -4.12 10.39 -13.50
C ALA A 166 -2.95 10.66 -14.46
N LEU A 167 -1.70 10.47 -14.02
CA LEU A 167 -0.48 10.76 -14.77
C LEU A 167 0.32 9.50 -15.11
N ILE A 168 0.05 8.37 -14.44
CA ILE A 168 0.95 7.21 -14.40
C ILE A 168 1.11 6.51 -15.75
N GLU A 169 0.11 6.56 -16.63
CA GLU A 169 0.19 5.97 -17.97
C GLU A 169 1.26 6.68 -18.82
N ASN A 170 1.36 8.00 -18.66
CA ASN A 170 2.32 8.86 -19.36
C ASN A 170 3.70 8.91 -18.66
N CYS A 171 3.85 8.24 -17.52
CA CYS A 171 5.12 8.12 -16.83
C CYS A 171 6.03 7.13 -17.57
N ASN A 172 7.29 7.46 -17.80
CA ASN A 172 8.25 6.55 -18.42
C ASN A 172 9.01 5.71 -17.39
N ASP A 173 9.06 6.17 -16.14
CA ASP A 173 9.75 5.45 -15.07
C ASP A 173 8.97 4.21 -14.62
N ILE A 174 9.54 3.05 -14.95
CA ILE A 174 9.02 1.73 -14.56
C ILE A 174 9.00 1.57 -13.03
N SER A 175 10.01 2.10 -12.34
CA SER A 175 10.08 2.04 -10.88
C SER A 175 8.94 2.82 -10.22
N ALA A 176 8.66 4.03 -10.71
CA ALA A 176 7.49 4.80 -10.29
C ALA A 176 6.17 4.06 -10.57
N LYS A 177 6.01 3.44 -11.75
CA LYS A 177 4.82 2.62 -12.06
C LYS A 177 4.61 1.49 -11.07
N LEU A 178 5.68 0.77 -10.72
CA LEU A 178 5.60 -0.32 -9.76
C LEU A 178 5.26 0.19 -8.35
N ARG A 179 5.97 1.22 -7.87
CA ARG A 179 5.69 1.85 -6.57
C ARG A 179 4.25 2.36 -6.47
N TYR A 180 3.73 2.99 -7.52
CA TYR A 180 2.33 3.39 -7.60
C TYR A 180 1.37 2.20 -7.39
N LYS A 181 1.56 1.11 -8.15
CA LYS A 181 0.68 -0.06 -8.04
C LYS A 181 0.77 -0.71 -6.65
N VAL A 182 1.96 -0.82 -6.08
CA VAL A 182 2.17 -1.35 -4.72
C VAL A 182 1.49 -0.44 -3.69
N CYS A 183 1.69 0.87 -3.77
CA CYS A 183 1.04 1.85 -2.90
C CYS A 183 -0.48 1.74 -2.99
N HIS A 184 -1.03 1.64 -4.21
CA HIS A 184 -2.45 1.44 -4.44
C HIS A 184 -3.00 0.16 -3.76
N ALA A 185 -2.30 -0.97 -3.91
CA ALA A 185 -2.69 -2.22 -3.26
C ALA A 185 -2.70 -2.10 -1.73
N ARG A 186 -1.68 -1.44 -1.16
CA ARG A 186 -1.60 -1.19 0.29
C ARG A 186 -2.69 -0.23 0.81
N ILE A 187 -3.08 0.77 0.01
CA ILE A 187 -4.19 1.66 0.34
C ILE A 187 -5.50 0.86 0.42
N LEU A 188 -5.79 0.02 -0.58
CA LEU A 188 -6.97 -0.85 -0.58
C LEU A 188 -6.99 -1.79 0.64
N ASP A 189 -5.84 -2.37 0.98
CA ASP A 189 -5.65 -3.22 2.15
C ASP A 189 -5.98 -2.47 3.45
N SER A 190 -5.40 -1.28 3.64
CA SER A 190 -5.66 -0.43 4.82
C SER A 190 -7.13 0.02 4.94
N LYS A 191 -7.81 0.19 3.81
CA LYS A 191 -9.24 0.53 3.73
C LYS A 191 -10.17 -0.67 3.92
N LYS A 192 -9.62 -1.87 4.14
CA LYS A 192 -10.37 -3.13 4.30
C LYS A 192 -11.07 -3.56 3.00
N GLU A 193 -10.64 -3.06 1.85
CA GLU A 193 -11.08 -3.51 0.51
C GLU A 193 -10.30 -4.76 0.08
N PHE A 194 -10.24 -5.77 0.97
CA PHE A 194 -9.29 -6.87 0.90
C PHE A 194 -9.38 -7.70 -0.37
N LEU A 195 -10.57 -7.91 -0.93
CA LEU A 195 -10.71 -8.67 -2.17
C LEU A 195 -10.03 -7.98 -3.35
N GLN A 196 -10.11 -6.64 -3.42
CA GLN A 196 -9.46 -5.85 -4.46
C GLN A 196 -7.96 -5.75 -4.20
N ALA A 197 -7.55 -5.53 -2.95
CA ALA A 197 -6.15 -5.55 -2.54
C ALA A 197 -5.47 -6.87 -2.91
N ALA A 198 -6.11 -8.00 -2.59
CA ALA A 198 -5.62 -9.35 -2.89
C ALA A 198 -5.38 -9.56 -4.39
N ARG A 199 -6.32 -9.13 -5.25
CA ARG A 199 -6.16 -9.20 -6.71
C ARG A 199 -4.99 -8.35 -7.19
N ASN A 200 -4.86 -7.12 -6.69
CA ASN A 200 -3.76 -6.22 -7.09
C ASN A 200 -2.39 -6.78 -6.66
N TYR A 201 -2.27 -7.24 -5.42
CA TYR A 201 -1.06 -7.90 -4.94
C TYR A 201 -0.72 -9.15 -5.75
N TYR A 202 -1.71 -9.97 -6.10
CA TYR A 202 -1.50 -11.16 -6.93
C TYR A 202 -1.03 -10.79 -8.34
N ILE A 203 -1.65 -9.80 -9.00
CA ILE A 203 -1.22 -9.35 -10.33
C ILE A 203 0.23 -8.85 -10.26
N LEU A 204 0.58 -8.09 -9.21
CA LEU A 204 1.93 -7.59 -9.00
C LEU A 204 2.95 -8.70 -8.75
N SER A 205 2.59 -9.77 -8.03
CA SER A 205 3.49 -10.90 -7.79
C SER A 205 3.82 -11.70 -9.06
N GLN A 206 3.07 -11.48 -10.16
CA GLN A 206 3.36 -12.05 -11.48
C GLN A 206 4.27 -11.15 -12.33
N GLU A 207 4.55 -9.90 -11.92
CA GLU A 207 5.33 -8.95 -12.72
C GLU A 207 6.86 -9.13 -12.56
N GLY A 208 7.38 -10.32 -12.90
CA GLY A 208 8.82 -10.60 -12.89
C GLY A 208 9.65 -9.92 -13.99
N LYS A 209 9.00 -9.23 -14.94
CA LYS A 209 9.64 -8.70 -16.15
C LYS A 209 10.54 -7.48 -15.93
N TYR A 210 10.44 -6.83 -14.77
CA TYR A 210 11.10 -5.55 -14.50
C TYR A 210 12.30 -5.64 -13.56
N GLY A 211 12.89 -6.84 -13.41
CA GLY A 211 14.03 -7.05 -12.53
C GLY A 211 13.69 -6.94 -11.04
N VAL A 212 12.42 -7.14 -10.68
CA VAL A 212 11.97 -7.21 -9.28
C VAL A 212 12.55 -8.47 -8.65
N MET A 213 13.08 -8.34 -7.43
CA MET A 213 13.65 -9.46 -6.70
C MET A 213 12.58 -10.52 -6.42
N GLU A 214 12.94 -11.79 -6.55
CA GLU A 214 12.02 -12.91 -6.30
C GLU A 214 11.43 -12.87 -4.88
N SER A 215 12.21 -12.46 -3.89
CA SER A 215 11.76 -12.24 -2.51
C SER A 215 10.62 -11.24 -2.41
N ASP A 216 10.66 -10.17 -3.20
CA ASP A 216 9.64 -9.12 -3.18
C ASP A 216 8.36 -9.61 -3.86
N LEU A 217 8.48 -10.40 -4.92
CA LEU A 217 7.34 -11.06 -5.57
C LEU A 217 6.65 -12.05 -4.63
N LEU A 218 7.43 -12.84 -3.88
CA LEU A 218 6.90 -13.74 -2.86
C LEU A 218 6.22 -12.97 -1.72
N GLN A 219 6.78 -11.84 -1.30
CA GLN A 219 6.14 -10.96 -0.31
C GLN A 219 4.80 -10.41 -0.81
N LEU A 220 4.71 -10.02 -2.08
CA LEU A 220 3.45 -9.58 -2.70
C LEU A 220 2.43 -10.73 -2.76
N LEU A 221 2.87 -11.95 -3.10
CA LEU A 221 2.00 -13.13 -3.07
C LEU A 221 1.50 -13.45 -1.65
N GLN A 222 2.37 -13.34 -0.63
CA GLN A 222 2.00 -13.46 0.77
C GLN A 222 0.91 -12.43 1.14
N CYS A 223 1.08 -11.15 0.75
CA CYS A 223 0.07 -10.11 0.96
C CYS A 223 -1.25 -10.43 0.24
N ALA A 224 -1.18 -10.97 -0.98
CA ALA A 224 -2.36 -11.39 -1.73
C ALA A 224 -3.15 -12.48 -0.99
N ILE A 225 -2.47 -13.51 -0.49
CA ILE A 225 -3.08 -14.59 0.29
C ILE A 225 -3.67 -14.03 1.58
N THR A 226 -2.94 -13.21 2.33
CA THR A 226 -3.44 -12.58 3.56
C THR A 226 -4.70 -11.77 3.32
N CYS A 227 -4.73 -10.92 2.29
CA CYS A 227 -5.92 -10.15 1.94
C CYS A 227 -7.08 -11.07 1.48
N ALA A 228 -6.80 -12.11 0.69
CA ALA A 228 -7.85 -13.05 0.26
C ALA A 228 -8.48 -13.77 1.46
N ILE A 229 -7.69 -14.13 2.48
CA ILE A 229 -8.16 -14.74 3.72
C ILE A 229 -9.07 -13.77 4.49
N LEU A 230 -8.69 -12.50 4.60
CA LEU A 230 -9.41 -11.45 5.33
C LEU A 230 -10.67 -10.94 4.59
N ALA A 231 -10.78 -11.17 3.29
CA ALA A 231 -11.96 -10.77 2.51
C ALA A 231 -13.23 -11.50 2.95
N LYS A 232 -14.39 -10.85 2.78
CA LYS A 232 -15.72 -11.44 3.01
C LYS A 232 -15.91 -12.75 2.25
N ALA A 233 -16.52 -13.74 2.88
CA ALA A 233 -16.74 -15.05 2.27
C ALA A 233 -17.76 -14.98 1.13
N GLY A 234 -17.46 -15.56 -0.04
CA GLY A 234 -18.40 -15.57 -1.17
C GLY A 234 -17.74 -16.01 -2.49
N PRO A 235 -18.51 -16.08 -3.60
CA PRO A 235 -18.07 -16.72 -4.84
C PRO A 235 -16.83 -16.09 -5.49
N GLN A 236 -16.65 -14.77 -5.34
CA GLN A 236 -15.47 -14.09 -5.87
C GLN A 236 -14.20 -14.40 -5.05
N ARG A 237 -14.32 -14.49 -3.73
CA ARG A 237 -13.23 -14.87 -2.84
C ARG A 237 -12.84 -16.33 -3.05
N SER A 238 -13.81 -17.25 -3.16
CA SER A 238 -13.54 -18.67 -3.40
C SER A 238 -12.76 -18.91 -4.69
N ARG A 239 -13.09 -18.19 -5.77
CA ARG A 239 -12.32 -18.22 -7.03
C ARG A 239 -10.89 -17.74 -6.84
N LEU A 240 -10.69 -16.64 -6.11
CA LEU A 240 -9.35 -16.11 -5.85
C LEU A 240 -8.52 -17.06 -4.98
N LEU A 241 -9.11 -17.65 -3.94
CA LEU A 241 -8.44 -18.67 -3.11
C LEU A 241 -8.01 -19.88 -3.94
N ALA A 242 -8.84 -20.32 -4.90
CA ALA A 242 -8.47 -21.40 -5.82
C ALA A 242 -7.27 -21.02 -6.69
N THR A 243 -7.26 -19.81 -7.26
CA THR A 243 -6.12 -19.30 -8.03
C THR A 243 -4.84 -19.25 -7.19
N LEU A 244 -4.93 -18.75 -5.95
CA LEU A 244 -3.78 -18.66 -5.05
C LEU A 244 -3.28 -20.03 -4.60
N TYR A 245 -4.18 -20.97 -4.31
CA TYR A 245 -3.83 -22.33 -3.94
C TYR A 245 -3.13 -23.10 -5.07
N GLN A 246 -3.53 -22.86 -6.33
CA GLN A 246 -2.93 -23.47 -7.52
C GLN A 246 -1.56 -22.87 -7.89
N ASP A 247 -1.19 -21.70 -7.37
CA ASP A 247 0.14 -21.13 -7.56
C ASP A 247 1.16 -21.90 -6.70
N GLU A 248 2.08 -22.62 -7.36
CA GLU A 248 3.04 -23.51 -6.69
C GLU A 248 3.89 -22.77 -5.64
N ARG A 249 4.15 -21.48 -5.86
CA ARG A 249 4.91 -20.64 -4.92
C ARG A 249 4.22 -20.49 -3.57
N SER A 250 2.88 -20.55 -3.55
CA SER A 250 2.09 -20.45 -2.32
C SER A 250 2.43 -21.54 -1.31
N SER A 251 2.82 -22.73 -1.75
CA SER A 251 3.15 -23.86 -0.86
C SER A 251 4.32 -23.60 0.10
N HIS A 252 5.19 -22.64 -0.25
CA HIS A 252 6.35 -22.25 0.53
C HIS A 252 6.07 -21.06 1.47
N LEU A 253 4.87 -20.48 1.40
CA LEU A 253 4.49 -19.30 2.15
C LEU A 253 3.93 -19.64 3.52
N GLU A 254 4.18 -18.77 4.48
CA GLU A 254 3.83 -19.06 5.88
C GLU A 254 2.32 -19.15 6.14
N ASN A 255 1.51 -18.60 5.24
CA ASN A 255 0.04 -18.60 5.31
C ASN A 255 -0.60 -19.70 4.45
N TYR A 256 0.19 -20.66 3.94
CA TYR A 256 -0.33 -21.77 3.14
C TYR A 256 -1.29 -22.69 3.91
N ASP A 257 -0.98 -23.04 5.16
CA ASP A 257 -1.81 -23.95 5.98
C ASP A 257 -3.28 -23.49 6.03
N ILE A 258 -3.50 -22.19 6.26
CA ILE A 258 -4.84 -21.62 6.36
C ILE A 258 -5.47 -21.44 4.98
N LEU A 259 -4.68 -21.10 3.95
CA LEU A 259 -5.13 -21.06 2.56
C LEU A 259 -5.68 -22.42 2.11
N GLU A 260 -4.96 -23.51 2.38
CA GLU A 260 -5.40 -24.88 2.06
C GLU A 260 -6.73 -25.19 2.75
N LYS A 261 -6.84 -24.93 4.07
CA LYS A 261 -8.07 -25.21 4.82
C LYS A 261 -9.27 -24.42 4.27
N LEU A 262 -9.07 -23.16 3.92
CA LEU A 262 -10.12 -22.31 3.35
C LEU A 262 -10.50 -22.76 1.94
N PHE A 263 -9.53 -23.09 1.09
CA PHE A 263 -9.78 -23.61 -0.25
C PHE A 263 -10.56 -24.94 -0.20
N MET A 264 -10.15 -25.85 0.68
CA MET A 264 -10.81 -27.14 0.92
C MET A 264 -12.13 -27.02 1.69
N GLN A 265 -12.59 -25.79 1.98
CA GLN A 265 -13.85 -25.50 2.69
C GLN A 265 -13.96 -26.21 4.03
N ARG A 266 -12.84 -26.37 4.74
CA ARG A 266 -12.81 -26.92 6.10
C ARG A 266 -13.27 -25.85 7.10
N ILE A 267 -13.91 -26.29 8.18
CA ILE A 267 -14.25 -25.41 9.32
C ILE A 267 -12.94 -24.98 10.00
N ILE A 268 -12.75 -23.67 10.11
CA ILE A 268 -11.59 -23.06 10.76
C ILE A 268 -11.87 -22.93 12.26
N LYS A 269 -11.01 -23.54 13.07
CA LYS A 269 -11.10 -23.53 14.54
C LYS A 269 -10.27 -22.39 15.12
N LYS A 270 -10.59 -21.99 16.35
CA LYS A 270 -9.90 -20.92 17.08
C LYS A 270 -8.36 -21.03 17.10
N PRO A 271 -7.73 -22.21 17.33
CA PRO A 271 -6.27 -22.32 17.31
C PRO A 271 -5.64 -21.99 15.95
N ASP A 272 -6.30 -22.36 14.85
CA ASP A 272 -5.82 -22.06 13.49
C ASP A 272 -5.90 -20.56 13.20
N MET A 273 -6.99 -19.94 13.65
CA MET A 273 -7.21 -18.50 13.55
C MET A 273 -6.18 -17.72 14.37
N GLU A 274 -5.90 -18.14 15.61
CA GLU A 274 -4.89 -17.52 16.49
C GLU A 274 -3.49 -17.60 15.87
N LYS A 275 -3.10 -18.80 15.39
CA LYS A 275 -1.82 -19.01 14.67
C LYS A 275 -1.67 -18.08 13.45
N PHE A 276 -2.74 -17.84 12.71
CA PHE A 276 -2.71 -16.91 11.57
C PHE A 276 -2.71 -15.44 12.02
N SER A 277 -3.47 -15.10 13.06
CA SER A 277 -3.56 -13.74 13.61
C SER A 277 -2.20 -13.22 14.07
N GLU A 278 -1.33 -14.07 14.62
CA GLU A 278 0.05 -13.69 15.00
C GLU A 278 0.85 -13.05 13.85
N LYS A 279 0.59 -13.49 12.62
CA LYS A 279 1.29 -13.03 11.40
C LYS A 279 0.69 -11.77 10.78
N LEU A 280 -0.46 -11.31 11.25
CA LEU A 280 -1.15 -10.14 10.71
C LEU A 280 -0.50 -8.84 11.20
N GLN A 281 -0.56 -7.81 10.35
CA GLN A 281 -0.13 -6.46 10.71
C GLN A 281 -1.14 -5.80 11.66
N ASP A 282 -0.70 -4.80 12.42
CA ASP A 282 -1.54 -4.15 13.44
C ASP A 282 -2.84 -3.58 12.87
N HIS A 283 -2.80 -3.03 11.66
CA HIS A 283 -4.00 -2.48 11.00
C HIS A 283 -5.04 -3.54 10.63
N HIS A 284 -4.63 -4.80 10.42
CA HIS A 284 -5.54 -5.94 10.20
C HIS A 284 -6.23 -6.40 11.49
N LYS A 285 -5.62 -6.13 12.65
CA LYS A 285 -6.10 -6.53 13.98
C LYS A 285 -7.06 -5.52 14.61
N ALA A 286 -7.34 -4.41 13.94
CA ALA A 286 -8.27 -3.40 14.44
C ALA A 286 -9.69 -3.96 14.63
N LEU A 287 -10.29 -3.66 15.79
CA LEU A 287 -11.67 -4.04 16.08
C LEU A 287 -12.65 -3.27 15.18
N LEU A 288 -13.65 -3.99 14.69
CA LEU A 288 -14.81 -3.44 14.01
C LEU A 288 -15.82 -2.92 15.03
N SER A 289 -16.86 -2.24 14.55
CA SER A 289 -18.00 -1.79 15.37
C SER A 289 -18.72 -2.94 16.08
N SER A 290 -18.57 -4.18 15.59
CA SER A 290 -19.08 -5.40 16.21
C SER A 290 -18.27 -5.87 17.43
N GLY A 291 -17.14 -5.24 17.75
CA GLY A 291 -16.22 -5.69 18.80
C GLY A 291 -15.37 -6.90 18.41
N ARG A 292 -15.40 -7.32 17.14
CA ARG A 292 -14.57 -8.39 16.56
C ARG A 292 -13.56 -7.82 15.57
N THR A 293 -12.49 -8.56 15.34
CA THR A 293 -11.55 -8.27 14.25
C THR A 293 -12.15 -8.60 12.88
N VAL A 294 -11.50 -8.09 11.83
CA VAL A 294 -11.80 -8.50 10.45
C VAL A 294 -11.63 -10.01 10.28
N LEU A 295 -10.53 -10.56 10.79
CA LEU A 295 -10.24 -11.98 10.67
C LEU A 295 -11.34 -12.85 11.30
N GLU A 296 -11.73 -12.55 12.53
CA GLU A 296 -12.80 -13.29 13.23
C GLU A 296 -14.10 -13.26 12.43
N THR A 297 -14.47 -12.09 11.90
CA THR A 297 -15.67 -11.96 11.07
C THR A 297 -15.57 -12.79 9.79
N ALA A 298 -14.44 -12.72 9.09
CA ALA A 298 -14.20 -13.50 7.88
C ALA A 298 -14.23 -15.01 8.12
N MET A 299 -13.72 -15.47 9.27
CA MET A 299 -13.72 -16.90 9.62
C MET A 299 -15.13 -17.41 9.98
N ILE A 300 -15.96 -16.60 10.64
CA ILE A 300 -17.38 -16.94 10.89
C ILE A 300 -18.12 -17.10 9.56
N GLU A 301 -18.00 -16.10 8.68
CA GLU A 301 -18.65 -16.15 7.37
C GLU A 301 -18.16 -17.33 6.54
N HIS A 302 -16.86 -17.62 6.56
CA HIS A 302 -16.30 -18.80 5.89
C HIS A 302 -16.87 -20.10 6.46
N ASN A 303 -16.94 -20.23 7.79
CA ASN A 303 -17.47 -21.41 8.44
C ASN A 303 -18.95 -21.62 8.11
N ILE A 304 -19.74 -20.56 7.93
CA ILE A 304 -21.13 -20.67 7.45
C ILE A 304 -21.18 -21.30 6.05
N ILE A 305 -20.31 -20.90 5.11
CA ILE A 305 -20.22 -21.53 3.78
C ILE A 305 -19.77 -23.00 3.87
N ALA A 306 -18.84 -23.31 4.77
CA ALA A 306 -18.41 -24.70 4.97
C ALA A 306 -19.57 -25.56 5.51
N ILE A 307 -20.34 -25.04 6.47
CA ILE A 307 -21.50 -25.72 7.07
C ILE A 307 -22.61 -25.93 6.03
N SER A 308 -22.87 -24.95 5.16
CA SER A 308 -23.92 -25.07 4.14
C SER A 308 -23.67 -26.16 3.10
N LYS A 309 -22.43 -26.66 3.01
CA LYS A 309 -22.06 -27.79 2.15
C LYS A 309 -22.13 -29.13 2.86
N LEU A 310 -22.20 -29.12 4.19
CA LEU A 310 -22.27 -30.32 5.03
C LEU A 310 -23.70 -30.62 5.50
N TYR A 311 -24.57 -29.61 5.56
CA TYR A 311 -25.91 -29.71 6.10
C TYR A 311 -26.94 -29.14 5.11
N THR A 312 -28.04 -29.86 4.90
CA THR A 312 -29.22 -29.34 4.20
C THR A 312 -29.98 -28.34 5.07
N ASN A 313 -30.09 -28.60 6.37
CA ASN A 313 -30.69 -27.67 7.33
C ASN A 313 -30.01 -27.78 8.69
N LEU A 314 -30.13 -26.71 9.49
CA LEU A 314 -29.54 -26.62 10.83
C LEU A 314 -30.31 -25.60 11.68
N THR A 315 -30.46 -25.84 12.98
CA THR A 315 -31.03 -24.82 13.87
C THR A 315 -30.05 -23.67 14.12
N PHE A 316 -30.54 -22.47 14.44
CA PHE A 316 -29.67 -21.33 14.79
C PHE A 316 -28.85 -21.57 16.06
N ASN A 317 -29.33 -22.42 16.97
CA ASN A 317 -28.58 -22.81 18.17
C ASN A 317 -27.37 -23.67 17.80
N GLU A 318 -27.58 -24.73 17.00
CA GLU A 318 -26.48 -25.59 16.54
C GLU A 318 -25.49 -24.81 15.67
N LEU A 319 -25.98 -23.92 14.81
CA LEU A 319 -25.13 -23.03 14.03
C LEU A 319 -24.28 -22.13 14.94
N GLY A 320 -24.90 -21.55 15.98
CA GLY A 320 -24.21 -20.77 17.01
C GLY A 320 -23.12 -21.56 17.73
N ASP A 321 -23.41 -22.80 18.14
CA ASP A 321 -22.46 -23.67 18.85
C ASP A 321 -21.23 -23.99 17.99
N VAL A 322 -21.43 -24.32 16.71
CA VAL A 322 -20.32 -24.61 15.77
C VAL A 322 -19.48 -23.35 15.50
N LEU A 323 -20.12 -22.18 15.38
CA LEU A 323 -19.47 -20.90 15.12
C LEU A 323 -18.88 -20.24 16.39
N GLN A 324 -19.20 -20.77 17.57
CA GLN A 324 -18.87 -20.18 18.88
C GLN A 324 -19.44 -18.77 19.04
N VAL A 325 -20.71 -18.57 18.63
CA VAL A 325 -21.46 -17.31 18.75
C VAL A 325 -22.86 -17.59 19.28
N SER A 326 -23.56 -16.58 19.79
CA SER A 326 -24.98 -16.75 20.17
C SER A 326 -25.85 -17.06 18.94
N ALA A 327 -26.94 -17.81 19.10
CA ALA A 327 -27.88 -18.11 18.00
C ALA A 327 -28.36 -16.85 17.24
N ILE A 328 -28.63 -15.75 17.95
CA ILE A 328 -29.03 -14.46 17.36
C ILE A 328 -27.93 -13.88 16.46
N GLN A 329 -26.67 -14.02 16.86
CA GLN A 329 -25.53 -13.58 16.04
C GLN A 329 -25.36 -14.48 14.81
N ALA A 330 -25.52 -15.80 14.97
CA ALA A 330 -25.44 -16.75 13.87
C ALA A 330 -26.52 -16.48 12.80
N GLU A 331 -27.78 -16.29 13.24
CA GLU A 331 -28.89 -15.89 12.38
C GLU A 331 -28.56 -14.59 11.63
N LYS A 332 -28.07 -13.57 12.35
CA LYS A 332 -27.72 -12.28 11.74
C LYS A 332 -26.63 -12.41 10.67
N TYR A 333 -25.53 -13.13 10.96
CA TYR A 333 -24.47 -13.34 9.97
C TYR A 333 -24.99 -14.07 8.73
N LEU A 334 -25.80 -15.12 8.92
CA LEU A 334 -26.38 -15.85 7.82
C LEU A 334 -27.33 -14.97 6.99
N ALA A 335 -28.20 -14.19 7.65
CA ALA A 335 -29.13 -13.28 6.99
C ALA A 335 -28.39 -12.21 6.15
N ASP A 336 -27.34 -11.59 6.72
CA ASP A 336 -26.49 -10.62 6.00
C ASP A 336 -25.84 -11.27 4.76
N MET A 337 -25.36 -12.51 4.88
CA MET A 337 -24.77 -13.25 3.76
C MET A 337 -25.78 -13.59 2.66
N VAL A 338 -27.01 -13.95 3.02
CA VAL A 338 -28.11 -14.21 2.07
C VAL A 338 -28.52 -12.92 1.36
N GLN A 339 -28.70 -11.83 2.10
CA GLN A 339 -29.06 -10.53 1.56
C GLN A 339 -28.01 -10.00 0.57
N GLU A 340 -26.72 -10.21 0.88
CA GLU A 340 -25.60 -9.82 0.00
C GLU A 340 -25.40 -10.79 -1.19
N GLY A 341 -26.21 -11.86 -1.30
CA GLY A 341 -26.11 -12.86 -2.38
C GLY A 341 -24.83 -13.70 -2.34
N ARG A 342 -24.22 -13.83 -1.15
CA ARG A 342 -22.96 -14.58 -0.96
C ARG A 342 -23.18 -16.05 -0.65
N ILE A 343 -24.37 -16.39 -0.17
CA ILE A 343 -24.84 -17.75 0.11
C ILE A 343 -26.33 -17.84 -0.27
N LYS A 344 -26.79 -19.04 -0.63
CA LYS A 344 -28.20 -19.32 -0.86
C LYS A 344 -28.75 -20.13 0.30
N ALA A 345 -29.68 -19.55 1.04
CA ALA A 345 -30.34 -20.19 2.16
C ALA A 345 -31.70 -19.53 2.44
N SER A 346 -32.64 -20.30 2.95
CA SER A 346 -33.92 -19.85 3.50
C SER A 346 -33.85 -19.87 5.03
N LEU A 347 -34.38 -18.83 5.68
CA LEU A 347 -34.37 -18.70 7.14
C LEU A 347 -35.81 -18.72 7.66
N ASP A 348 -36.15 -19.75 8.44
CA ASP A 348 -37.42 -19.81 9.18
C ASP A 348 -37.20 -19.33 10.62
N GLN A 349 -37.52 -18.07 10.87
CA GLN A 349 -37.38 -17.44 12.18
C GLN A 349 -38.36 -18.00 13.22
N ARG A 350 -39.50 -18.59 12.81
CA ARG A 350 -40.48 -19.14 13.75
C ARG A 350 -40.03 -20.49 14.30
N SER A 351 -39.48 -21.35 13.45
CA SER A 351 -38.92 -22.64 13.86
C SER A 351 -37.45 -22.55 14.31
N GLY A 352 -36.75 -21.47 13.95
CA GLY A 352 -35.35 -21.24 14.29
C GLY A 352 -34.39 -22.09 13.45
N ILE A 353 -34.76 -22.37 12.19
CA ILE A 353 -34.05 -23.27 11.28
C ILE A 353 -33.57 -22.50 10.06
N ALA A 354 -32.31 -22.75 9.67
CA ALA A 354 -31.76 -22.39 8.38
C ALA A 354 -31.83 -23.60 7.44
N GLU A 355 -32.30 -23.40 6.23
CA GLU A 355 -32.28 -24.38 5.14
C GLU A 355 -31.33 -23.87 4.05
N PHE A 356 -30.30 -24.64 3.75
CA PHE A 356 -29.29 -24.29 2.75
C PHE A 356 -29.65 -24.91 1.41
N GLU A 357 -29.59 -24.11 0.34
CA GLU A 357 -29.80 -24.64 -1.01
C GLU A 357 -28.53 -25.37 -1.47
N GLY A 358 -28.68 -26.64 -1.83
CA GLY A 358 -27.62 -27.43 -2.45
C GLY A 358 -27.26 -26.91 -3.83
N GLU A 359 -25.99 -27.06 -4.24
CA GLU A 359 -25.56 -26.74 -5.62
C GLU A 359 -26.29 -27.60 -6.67
N ASN A 360 -26.74 -28.80 -6.26
CA ASN A 360 -27.54 -29.72 -7.06
C ASN A 360 -28.68 -30.26 -6.21
N GLU A 361 -29.92 -29.90 -6.54
CA GLU A 361 -31.12 -30.46 -5.92
C GLU A 361 -32.03 -31.10 -6.96
N GLY A 362 -32.74 -32.16 -6.57
CA GLY A 362 -33.71 -32.84 -7.42
C GLY A 362 -33.07 -33.52 -8.64
N LEU A 363 -33.56 -33.20 -9.85
CA LEU A 363 -33.12 -33.84 -11.09
C LEU A 363 -31.64 -33.61 -11.39
N ASN A 364 -31.11 -32.43 -11.06
CA ASN A 364 -29.70 -32.11 -11.30
C ASN A 364 -28.77 -32.97 -10.42
N GLU A 365 -29.17 -33.28 -9.19
CA GLU A 365 -28.40 -34.18 -8.33
C GLU A 365 -28.40 -35.60 -8.90
N TRP A 366 -29.56 -36.07 -9.36
CA TRP A 366 -29.70 -37.38 -10.00
C TRP A 366 -28.85 -37.49 -11.28
N GLU A 367 -28.89 -36.49 -12.16
CA GLU A 367 -28.05 -36.43 -13.36
C GLU A 367 -26.56 -36.44 -13.01
N ASN A 368 -26.15 -35.71 -11.96
CA ASN A 368 -24.77 -35.73 -11.49
C ASN A 368 -24.35 -37.10 -10.94
N GLN A 369 -25.21 -37.80 -10.21
CA GLN A 369 -24.93 -39.15 -9.74
C GLN A 369 -24.76 -40.14 -10.90
N ILE A 370 -25.58 -40.03 -11.95
CA ILE A 370 -25.42 -40.83 -13.18
C ILE A 370 -24.07 -40.52 -13.84
N ASN A 371 -23.72 -39.24 -13.99
CA ASN A 371 -22.45 -38.83 -14.57
C ASN A 371 -21.23 -39.32 -13.76
N LEU A 372 -21.32 -39.27 -12.42
CA LEU A 372 -20.27 -39.78 -11.54
C LEU A 372 -20.12 -41.30 -11.69
N LEU A 373 -21.22 -42.04 -11.70
CA LEU A 373 -21.22 -43.48 -11.93
C LEU A 373 -20.58 -43.82 -13.28
N CYS A 374 -20.97 -43.14 -14.36
CA CYS A 374 -20.38 -43.34 -15.68
C CYS A 374 -18.87 -43.08 -15.69
N LYS A 375 -18.41 -41.98 -15.08
CA LYS A 375 -16.97 -41.69 -14.95
C LYS A 375 -16.23 -42.77 -14.15
N SER A 376 -16.78 -43.21 -13.02
CA SER A 376 -16.16 -44.28 -12.24
C SER A 376 -16.07 -45.60 -13.02
N VAL A 377 -17.07 -45.92 -13.83
CA VAL A 377 -17.00 -47.09 -14.73
C VAL A 377 -15.89 -46.91 -15.78
N GLU A 378 -15.80 -45.74 -16.41
CA GLU A 378 -14.72 -45.44 -17.37
C GLU A 378 -13.32 -45.53 -16.75
N ASP A 379 -13.14 -45.00 -15.54
CA ASP A 379 -11.87 -45.03 -14.82
C ASP A 379 -11.47 -46.47 -14.47
N VAL A 380 -12.41 -47.29 -13.97
CA VAL A 380 -12.17 -48.71 -13.68
C VAL A 380 -11.83 -49.48 -14.96
N VAL A 381 -12.53 -49.23 -16.07
CA VAL A 381 -12.22 -49.87 -17.36
C VAL A 381 -10.83 -49.47 -17.83
N ARG A 382 -10.45 -48.20 -17.69
CA ARG A 382 -9.10 -47.71 -18.05
C ARG A 382 -8.02 -48.35 -17.18
N GLU A 383 -8.26 -48.49 -15.87
CA GLU A 383 -7.34 -49.19 -14.96
C GLU A 383 -7.18 -50.66 -15.36
N ILE A 384 -8.28 -51.38 -15.62
CA ILE A 384 -8.23 -52.78 -16.09
C ILE A 384 -7.44 -52.88 -17.38
N GLN A 385 -7.68 -52.00 -18.36
CA GLN A 385 -6.91 -51.97 -19.61
C GLN A 385 -5.42 -51.73 -19.35
N SER A 386 -5.06 -50.83 -18.44
CA SER A 386 -3.64 -50.56 -18.14
C SER A 386 -2.89 -51.75 -17.50
N VAL A 387 -3.61 -52.65 -16.82
CA VAL A 387 -3.04 -53.81 -16.14
C VAL A 387 -3.00 -55.05 -17.04
N TYR A 388 -3.98 -55.20 -17.93
CA TYR A 388 -4.19 -56.44 -18.70
C TYR A 388 -4.05 -56.30 -20.23
N SER A 389 -3.69 -55.11 -20.73
CA SER A 389 -3.30 -54.87 -22.13
C SER A 389 -1.80 -54.65 -22.21
#